data_AF-A0A454CUJ7-F1
#
_entry.id   AF-A0A454CUJ7-F1
#
_cell.length_a   1.000
_cell.length_b   1.000
_cell.length_c   1.000
_cell.angle_alpha   90.00
_cell.angle_beta   90.00
_cell.angle_gamma   90.00
#
_symmetry.space_group_name_H-M   'P 1'
#
loop_
_entity.id
_entity.type
_entity.pdbx_description
1 polymer ?
#
loop_
_entity_poly.entity_id
_entity_poly.type
_entity_poly.pdbx_seq_one_letter_code
_entity_poly.pdbx_strand_id
1 'polypeptide(L)' 'MIYGQGTTSFNLWAKENGAAHAYDGLGMLVGQAAESFMLWRGLRPGAKQILRELRKNLEGQ' A
#
# COMPACT_ATOMS: atom_id res chain seq x y z
N MET A 1 8.36 3.28 5.54
CA MET A 1 7.64 3.90 4.41
C MET A 1 6.25 4.32 4.89
N ILE A 2 5.72 5.46 4.42
CA ILE A 2 4.48 6.04 4.94
C ILE A 2 3.31 5.83 3.97
N TYR A 3 2.11 5.65 4.52
CA TYR A 3 0.82 5.60 3.83
C TYR A 3 -0.23 6.27 4.73
N GLY A 4 -1.35 6.67 4.16
CA GLY A 4 -2.42 7.35 4.89
C GLY A 4 -3.59 7.70 3.98
N GLN A 5 -4.55 8.46 4.51
CA GLN A 5 -5.63 9.00 3.70
C GLN A 5 -5.07 10.03 2.71
N GLY A 6 -5.41 9.87 1.43
CA GLY A 6 -4.92 10.74 0.36
C GLY A 6 -3.41 10.65 0.09
N THR A 7 -2.86 11.70 -0.51
CA THR A 7 -1.45 11.75 -0.91
C THR A 7 -0.57 12.15 0.27
N THR A 8 0.46 11.36 0.58
CA THR A 8 1.45 11.71 1.62
C THR A 8 2.26 12.95 1.22
N SER A 9 2.77 13.72 2.18
CA SER A 9 3.55 14.94 1.90
C SER A 9 4.75 14.68 0.98
N PHE A 10 5.43 13.53 1.14
CA PHE A 10 6.53 13.14 0.28
C PHE A 10 6.07 12.82 -1.15
N ASN A 11 4.94 12.12 -1.30
CA ASN A 11 4.39 11.81 -2.61
C ASN A 11 3.87 13.06 -3.33
N LEU A 12 3.32 14.03 -2.58
CA LEU A 12 2.91 15.32 -3.11
C LEU A 12 4.14 16.08 -3.65
N TRP A 13 5.19 16.22 -2.83
CA TRP A 13 6.44 16.84 -3.24
C TRP A 13 7.04 16.17 -4.48
N ALA A 14 7.06 14.82 -4.53
CA ALA A 14 7.58 14.10 -5.69
C ALA A 14 6.79 14.42 -6.97
N LYS A 15 5.46 14.49 -6.88
CA LYS A 15 4.59 14.87 -8.01
C LYS A 15 4.83 16.31 -8.47
N GLU A 16 4.98 17.24 -7.53
CA GLU A 16 5.27 18.65 -7.82
C GLU A 16 6.65 18.83 -8.49
N ASN A 17 7.59 17.91 -8.23
CA ASN A 17 8.92 17.91 -8.85
C ASN A 17 9.00 17.04 -10.12
N GLY A 18 7.87 16.70 -10.74
CA GLY A 18 7.83 16.05 -12.05
C GLY A 18 7.94 14.53 -12.01
N ALA A 19 7.77 13.87 -10.86
CA ALA A 19 7.70 12.41 -10.83
C ALA A 19 6.47 11.91 -11.60
N ALA A 20 6.69 11.09 -12.63
CA ALA A 20 5.60 10.49 -13.41
C ALA A 20 4.63 9.69 -12.52
N HIS A 21 5.17 8.95 -11.55
CA HIS A 21 4.40 8.15 -10.59
C HIS A 21 4.91 8.36 -9.16
N ALA A 22 3.99 8.32 -8.20
CA ALA A 22 4.30 8.36 -6.77
C ALA A 22 3.43 7.30 -6.08
N TYR A 23 4.07 6.39 -5.35
CA TYR A 23 3.42 5.28 -4.67
C TYR A 23 3.67 5.39 -3.17
N ASP A 24 2.68 5.06 -2.35
CA ASP A 24 2.80 5.05 -0.91
C ASP A 24 3.14 3.66 -0.37
N GLY A 25 3.28 3.56 0.96
CA GLY A 25 3.67 2.32 1.64
C GLY A 25 2.58 1.25 1.76
N LEU A 26 1.34 1.48 1.31
CA LEU A 26 0.23 0.54 1.58
C LEU A 26 0.45 -0.82 0.91
N GLY A 27 0.98 -0.83 -0.31
CA GLY A 27 1.34 -2.07 -1.01
C GLY A 27 2.44 -2.85 -0.30
N MET A 28 3.41 -2.13 0.28
CA MET A 28 4.47 -2.74 1.09
C MET A 28 3.89 -3.40 2.35
N LEU A 29 2.98 -2.72 3.06
CA LEU A 29 2.29 -3.27 4.23
C LEU A 29 1.57 -4.58 3.91
N VAL A 30 0.83 -4.63 2.80
CA VAL A 30 0.10 -5.87 2.44
C VAL A 30 1.07 -6.95 1.94
N GLY A 31 2.08 -6.58 1.16
CA GLY A 31 3.08 -7.50 0.63
C GLY A 31 3.85 -8.22 1.74
N GLN A 32 4.37 -7.48 2.72
CA GLN A 32 5.09 -8.08 3.85
C GLN A 32 4.19 -9.00 4.68
N ALA A 33 2.91 -8.62 4.88
CA ALA A 33 1.96 -9.46 5.60
C ALA A 33 1.69 -10.78 4.86
N ALA A 34 1.61 -10.73 3.52
CA ALA A 34 1.46 -11.93 2.70
C ALA A 34 2.68 -12.87 2.81
N GLU A 35 3.90 -12.33 2.87
CA GLU A 35 5.11 -13.13 3.08
C GLU A 35 5.13 -13.75 4.48
N SER A 36 4.82 -13.00 5.54
CA SER A 36 4.70 -13.56 6.90
C SER A 36 3.61 -14.63 6.99
N PHE A 37 2.47 -14.41 6.32
CA PHE A 37 1.40 -15.39 6.27
C PHE A 37 1.84 -16.68 5.57
N MET A 38 2.56 -16.56 4.45
CA MET A 38 3.14 -17.72 3.75
C MET A 38 4.10 -18.49 4.65
N LEU A 39 4.96 -17.79 5.40
CA LEU A 39 5.88 -18.41 6.35
C LEU A 39 5.14 -19.21 7.43
N TRP A 40 4.05 -18.68 7.99
CA TRP A 40 3.33 -19.33 9.09
C TRP A 40 2.32 -20.39 8.65
N ARG A 41 1.75 -20.25 7.45
CA ARG A 41 0.62 -21.08 6.99
C ARG A 41 0.96 -21.95 5.79
N GLY A 42 2.15 -21.80 5.21
CA GLY A 42 2.59 -22.57 4.04
C GLY A 42 1.84 -22.24 2.74
N LEU A 43 1.01 -21.20 2.72
CA LEU A 43 0.21 -20.81 1.55
C LEU A 43 0.33 -19.31 1.29
N ARG A 44 0.56 -18.92 0.02
CA ARG A 44 0.71 -17.52 -0.39
C ARG A 44 -0.67 -16.89 -0.65
N PRO A 45 -1.12 -15.92 0.15
CA PRO A 45 -2.44 -15.32 -0.02
C PRO A 45 -2.44 -14.31 -1.18
N GLY A 46 -3.61 -14.12 -1.80
CA GLY A 46 -3.81 -13.09 -2.81
C GLY A 46 -3.85 -11.68 -2.19
N ALA A 47 -2.86 -10.85 -2.49
CA ALA A 47 -2.74 -9.51 -1.91
C ALA A 47 -3.62 -8.42 -2.56
N LYS A 48 -4.06 -8.62 -3.83
CA LYS A 48 -4.73 -7.58 -4.63
C LYS A 48 -6.08 -7.13 -4.04
N GLN A 49 -6.90 -8.08 -3.60
CA GLN A 49 -8.21 -7.76 -3.01
C GLN A 49 -8.03 -7.01 -1.69
N ILE A 50 -7.15 -7.50 -0.81
CA ILE A 50 -6.88 -6.88 0.50
C ILE A 50 -6.37 -5.44 0.30
N LEU A 51 -5.43 -5.22 -0.62
CA LEU A 51 -4.91 -3.89 -0.91
C LEU A 51 -6.01 -2.92 -1.38
N ARG A 52 -6.93 -3.39 -2.22
CA ARG A 52 -8.06 -2.58 -2.71
C ARG A 52 -9.02 -2.21 -1.58
N GLU A 53 -9.41 -3.16 -0.73
CA GLU A 53 -10.33 -2.87 0.38
C GLU A 53 -9.68 -1.96 1.43
N LEU A 54 -8.40 -2.15 1.74
CA LEU A 54 -7.68 -1.23 2.64
C LEU A 54 -7.56 0.18 2.07
N ARG A 55 -7.38 0.32 0.74
CA ARG A 55 -7.36 1.64 0.09
C ARG A 55 -8.72 2.33 0.22
N LYS A 56 -9.83 1.62 -0.01
CA LYS A 56 -11.19 2.17 0.17
C LYS A 56 -11.43 2.64 1.61
N ASN A 57 -11.11 1.79 2.58
CA ASN A 57 -11.30 2.11 3.99
C ASN A 57 -10.49 3.33 4.42
N LEU A 58 -9.26 3.49 3.90
CA LEU A 58 -8.43 4.68 4.16
C LEU A 58 -9.00 5.96 3.56
N GLU A 59 -9.74 5.86 2.46
CA GLU A 59 -10.43 7.00 1.83
C GLU A 59 -11.81 7.28 2.47
N GLY A 60 -12.27 6.44 3.38
CA GLY A 60 -13.58 6.57 4.04
C GLY A 60 -14.77 6.13 3.18
N GLN A 61 -14.54 5.21 2.23
CA GLN A 61 -15.56 4.64 1.33
C GLN A 61 -16.10 3.29 1.82
#